data_AF-R6ZUE0-F1
#
_entry.id   AF-R6ZUE0-F1
#
_cell.length_a   1.000
_cell.length_b   1.000
_cell.length_c   1.000
_cell.angle_alpha   90.00
_cell.angle_beta   90.00
_cell.angle_gamma   90.00
#
_symmetry.space_group_name_H-M   'P 1'
#
loop_
_entity.id
_entity.type
_entity.pdbx_description
1 polymer ?
#
loop_
_entity_poly.entity_id
_entity_poly.type
_entity_poly.pdbx_seq_one_letter_code
_entity_poly.pdbx_strand_id
1 'polypeptide(L)'
;MEESLGTTCDYEMVKNLHENLNEMIEENRENPEPLELDKEDVKKILSSCGVSEEKIDVFEEKFTENIGEDQKLVADNIANLRKFEVRTPNVTIQVNPDRTDLVNTQIIDGVPCIVIECSDEVEVNGIRVANPM
;
A
#
# COMPACT_ATOMS: atom_id res chain seq x y z
N MET A 1 13.49 -0.80 -6.58
CA MET A 1 12.03 -0.72 -6.35
C MET A 1 11.60 0.67 -5.86
N GLU A 2 12.44 1.42 -5.15
CA GLU A 2 12.15 2.83 -4.78
C GLU A 2 12.32 3.86 -5.92
N GLU A 3 13.04 3.54 -7.00
CA GLU A 3 13.27 4.49 -8.11
C GLU A 3 12.15 4.57 -9.15
N SER A 4 11.09 3.74 -9.05
CA SER A 4 10.05 3.65 -10.09
C SER A 4 8.78 4.45 -9.80
N LEU A 5 8.67 5.05 -8.61
CA LEU A 5 7.45 5.72 -8.15
C LEU A 5 7.85 7.06 -7.53
N GLY A 6 8.23 8.01 -8.41
CA GLY A 6 8.77 9.30 -8.03
C GLY A 6 7.89 10.07 -7.06
N THR A 7 8.36 10.20 -5.82
CA THR A 7 8.15 11.29 -4.81
C THR A 7 6.72 11.80 -4.56
N THR A 8 5.70 11.19 -5.14
CA THR A 8 4.27 11.54 -5.03
C THR A 8 3.42 10.28 -5.18
N CYS A 9 3.85 9.18 -4.56
CA CYS A 9 2.91 8.14 -4.18
C CYS A 9 2.26 8.60 -2.89
N ASP A 10 1.07 9.18 -3.01
CA ASP A 10 0.27 9.55 -1.86
C ASP A 10 -0.05 8.30 -1.04
N TYR A 11 -0.06 8.45 0.28
CA TYR A 11 -0.36 7.36 1.21
C TYR A 11 -1.65 6.60 0.84
N GLU A 12 -2.68 7.34 0.42
CA GLU A 12 -3.96 6.78 -0.04
C GLU A 12 -3.80 5.87 -1.26
N MET A 13 -2.89 6.19 -2.18
CA MET A 13 -2.63 5.38 -3.37
C MET A 13 -2.03 4.01 -3.00
N VAL A 14 -1.08 3.99 -2.05
CA VAL A 14 -0.46 2.74 -1.56
C VAL A 14 -1.46 1.90 -0.78
N LYS A 15 -2.32 2.54 0.02
CA LYS A 15 -3.42 1.89 0.74
C LYS A 15 -4.42 1.24 -0.23
N ASN A 16 -4.90 1.99 -1.22
CA ASN A 16 -5.85 1.48 -2.23
C ASN A 16 -5.24 0.33 -3.05
N LEU A 17 -3.95 0.40 -3.39
CA LEU A 17 -3.25 -0.69 -4.05
C LEU A 17 -3.25 -1.95 -3.19
N HIS A 18 -2.96 -1.81 -1.89
CA HIS A 18 -2.94 -2.94 -0.96
C HIS A 18 -4.33 -3.56 -0.79
N GLU A 19 -5.38 -2.75 -0.67
CA GLU A 19 -6.77 -3.23 -0.55
C GLU A 19 -7.22 -3.98 -1.81
N ASN A 20 -6.98 -3.41 -3.01
CA ASN A 20 -7.32 -4.06 -4.28
C ASN A 20 -6.56 -5.40 -4.48
N LEU A 21 -5.27 -5.44 -4.14
CA LEU A 21 -4.48 -6.67 -4.25
C LEU A 21 -4.98 -7.75 -3.28
N ASN A 22 -5.33 -7.40 -2.05
CA ASN A 22 -5.88 -8.35 -1.08
C ASN A 22 -7.23 -8.91 -1.55
N GLU A 23 -8.10 -8.07 -2.11
CA GLU A 23 -9.39 -8.53 -2.66
C GLU A 23 -9.18 -9.56 -3.77
N MET A 24 -8.32 -9.25 -4.75
CA MET A 24 -8.04 -10.17 -5.86
C MET A 24 -7.42 -11.50 -5.40
N ILE A 25 -6.61 -11.49 -4.32
CA ILE A 25 -6.03 -12.71 -3.76
C ILE A 25 -7.08 -13.53 -3.01
N GLU A 26 -7.94 -12.89 -2.23
CA GLU A 26 -9.04 -13.58 -1.55
C GLU A 26 -10.01 -14.21 -2.55
N GLU A 27 -10.30 -13.54 -3.66
CA GLU A 27 -11.10 -14.11 -4.75
C GLU A 27 -10.42 -15.32 -5.41
N ASN A 28 -9.08 -15.33 -5.45
CA ASN A 28 -8.31 -16.40 -6.07
C ASN A 28 -7.89 -17.51 -5.09
N ARG A 29 -8.29 -17.44 -3.82
CA ARG A 29 -7.87 -18.38 -2.76
C ARG A 29 -8.32 -19.83 -2.96
N GLU A 30 -9.35 -20.05 -3.77
CA GLU A 30 -9.87 -21.39 -4.10
C GLU A 30 -9.11 -22.03 -5.26
N ASN A 31 -8.28 -21.26 -5.97
CA ASN A 31 -7.42 -21.80 -7.02
C ASN A 31 -6.09 -22.32 -6.43
N PRO A 32 -5.62 -23.48 -6.89
CA PRO A 32 -4.35 -24.06 -6.44
C PRO A 32 -3.12 -23.33 -7.00
N GLU A 33 -3.31 -22.46 -8.00
CA GLU A 33 -2.26 -21.65 -8.62
C GLU A 33 -2.28 -20.24 -8.05
N PRO A 34 -1.11 -19.65 -7.71
CA PRO A 34 -1.05 -18.32 -7.13
C PRO A 34 -1.54 -17.26 -8.14
N LEU A 35 -2.15 -16.19 -7.64
CA LEU A 35 -2.59 -15.09 -8.49
C LEU A 35 -1.38 -14.50 -9.22
N GLU A 36 -1.42 -14.54 -10.55
CA GLU A 36 -0.45 -13.90 -11.42
C GLU A 36 -1.07 -12.64 -12.02
N LEU A 37 -0.38 -11.51 -11.89
CA LEU A 37 -0.79 -10.21 -12.40
C LEU A 37 0.11 -9.82 -13.55
N ASP A 38 -0.48 -9.59 -14.72
CA ASP A 38 0.26 -9.03 -15.85
C ASP A 38 0.32 -7.49 -15.81
N LYS A 39 1.02 -6.90 -16.77
CA LYS A 39 1.18 -5.44 -16.87
C LYS A 39 -0.17 -4.71 -16.96
N GLU A 40 -1.14 -5.27 -17.70
CA GLU A 40 -2.46 -4.67 -17.89
C GLU A 40 -3.27 -4.74 -16.60
N ASP A 41 -3.15 -5.82 -15.83
CA ASP A 41 -3.80 -5.94 -14.53
C ASP A 41 -3.30 -4.88 -13.54
N VAL A 42 -1.98 -4.73 -13.41
CA VAL A 42 -1.39 -3.71 -12.51
C VAL A 42 -1.74 -2.30 -12.99
N LYS A 43 -1.78 -2.06 -14.31
CA LYS A 43 -2.22 -0.78 -14.88
C LYS A 43 -3.67 -0.45 -14.54
N LYS A 44 -4.58 -1.43 -14.58
CA LYS A 44 -5.98 -1.24 -14.17
C LYS A 44 -6.08 -0.90 -12.69
N ILE A 45 -5.30 -1.55 -11.83
CA ILE A 45 -5.27 -1.25 -10.39
C ILE A 45 -4.73 0.16 -10.14
N LEU A 46 -3.64 0.56 -10.81
CA LEU A 46 -3.12 1.93 -10.69
C LEU A 46 -4.15 2.97 -11.19
N SER A 47 -4.83 2.68 -12.30
CA SER A 47 -5.89 3.54 -12.82
C SER A 47 -7.06 3.67 -11.84
N SER A 48 -7.51 2.58 -11.23
CA SER A 48 -8.60 2.60 -10.24
C SER A 48 -8.19 3.31 -8.94
N CYS A 49 -6.89 3.32 -8.62
CA CYS A 49 -6.32 4.09 -7.51
C CYS A 49 -6.17 5.61 -7.81
N GLY A 50 -6.60 6.09 -8.98
CA GLY A 50 -6.55 7.52 -9.32
C GLY A 50 -5.18 8.03 -9.75
N VAL A 51 -4.28 7.13 -10.16
CA VAL A 51 -2.95 7.48 -10.66
C VAL A 51 -3.07 8.19 -12.00
N SER A 52 -2.36 9.31 -12.15
CA SER A 52 -2.31 10.05 -13.41
C SER A 52 -1.72 9.20 -14.53
N GLU A 53 -2.27 9.34 -15.74
CA GLU A 53 -1.82 8.60 -16.94
C GLU A 53 -0.31 8.70 -17.17
N GLU A 54 0.30 9.88 -16.98
CA GLU A 54 1.75 10.08 -17.09
C GLU A 54 2.57 9.18 -16.15
N LYS A 55 2.09 8.92 -14.93
CA LYS A 55 2.76 8.02 -13.96
C LYS A 55 2.54 6.55 -14.31
N ILE A 56 1.41 6.24 -14.93
CA ILE A 56 1.11 4.90 -15.44
C ILE A 56 2.03 4.57 -16.60
N ASP A 57 2.27 5.53 -17.51
CA ASP A 57 3.22 5.36 -18.62
C ASP A 57 4.65 5.10 -18.10
N VAL A 58 5.07 5.86 -17.08
CA VAL A 58 6.37 5.63 -16.42
C VAL A 58 6.44 4.25 -15.76
N PHE A 59 5.36 3.82 -15.10
CA PHE A 59 5.27 2.46 -14.56
C PHE A 59 5.39 1.41 -15.66
N GLU A 60 4.69 1.55 -16.79
CA GLU A 60 4.73 0.61 -17.90
C GLU A 60 6.14 0.46 -18.48
N GLU A 61 6.83 1.58 -18.71
CA GLU A 61 8.23 1.59 -19.16
C GLU A 61 9.10 0.80 -18.18
N LYS A 62 8.97 1.09 -16.88
CA LYS A 62 9.78 0.45 -15.83
C LYS A 62 9.44 -1.02 -15.65
N PHE A 63 8.17 -1.41 -15.79
CA PHE A 63 7.74 -2.80 -15.76
C PHE A 63 8.38 -3.58 -16.90
N THR A 64 8.31 -3.06 -18.13
CA THR A 64 8.93 -3.69 -19.30
C THR A 64 10.46 -3.73 -19.20
N GLU A 65 11.11 -2.68 -18.71
CA GLU A 65 12.57 -2.64 -18.52
C GLU A 65 13.07 -3.64 -17.46
N ASN A 66 12.35 -3.80 -16.34
CA ASN A 66 12.84 -4.57 -15.19
C ASN A 66 12.31 -6.00 -15.13
N ILE A 67 11.11 -6.25 -15.66
CA ILE A 67 10.37 -7.51 -15.53
C ILE A 67 10.22 -8.18 -16.89
N GLY A 68 9.97 -7.40 -17.94
CA GLY A 68 9.77 -7.86 -19.31
C GLY A 68 8.30 -7.76 -19.75
N GLU A 69 8.06 -7.60 -21.05
CA GLU A 69 6.74 -7.30 -21.62
C GLU A 69 5.68 -8.38 -21.35
N ASP A 70 6.08 -9.65 -21.36
CA ASP A 70 5.19 -10.82 -21.20
C ASP A 70 5.29 -11.49 -19.82
N GLN A 71 6.03 -10.90 -18.88
CA GLN A 71 6.23 -11.50 -17.56
C GLN A 71 5.15 -11.07 -16.59
N LYS A 72 4.68 -12.04 -15.80
CA LYS A 72 3.68 -11.81 -14.76
C LYS A 72 4.33 -11.70 -13.40
N LEU A 73 3.74 -10.87 -12.55
CA LEU A 73 4.09 -10.77 -11.16
C LEU A 73 3.23 -11.74 -10.36
N VAL A 74 3.87 -12.58 -9.54
CA VAL A 74 3.14 -13.40 -8.55
C VAL A 74 2.72 -12.49 -7.39
N ALA A 75 1.42 -12.42 -7.11
CA ALA A 75 0.86 -11.48 -6.14
C ALA A 75 1.46 -11.62 -4.72
N ASP A 76 1.84 -12.85 -4.32
CA ASP A 76 2.59 -13.15 -3.08
C ASP A 76 3.93 -12.39 -2.96
N ASN A 77 4.53 -11.97 -4.08
CA ASN A 77 5.82 -11.27 -4.12
C ASN A 77 5.71 -9.74 -4.25
N ILE A 78 4.55 -9.20 -4.67
CA ILE A 78 4.38 -7.77 -5.00
C ILE A 78 4.15 -6.93 -3.75
N ALA A 79 3.48 -7.51 -2.77
CA ALA A 79 3.28 -6.88 -1.49
C ALA A 79 3.63 -7.91 -0.43
N ASN A 80 4.41 -7.50 0.56
CA ASN A 80 4.46 -8.25 1.80
C ASN A 80 3.10 -8.03 2.49
N LEU A 81 2.02 -8.58 1.94
CA LEU A 81 0.61 -8.41 2.36
C LEU A 81 0.39 -8.83 3.81
N ARG A 82 1.40 -9.47 4.42
CA ARG A 82 1.43 -9.79 5.84
C ARG A 82 1.74 -8.58 6.73
N LYS A 83 2.24 -7.47 6.18
CA LYS A 83 2.70 -6.30 6.95
C LYS A 83 2.48 -5.00 6.18
N PHE A 84 1.63 -4.13 6.73
CA PHE A 84 1.55 -2.74 6.31
C PHE A 84 2.43 -1.89 7.23
N GLU A 85 3.41 -1.18 6.65
CA GLU A 85 4.38 -0.40 7.41
C GLU A 85 4.56 0.99 6.81
N VAL A 86 4.44 2.02 7.65
CA VAL A 86 4.70 3.41 7.28
C VAL A 86 6.02 3.84 7.91
N ARG A 87 6.98 4.27 7.09
CA ARG A 87 8.29 4.74 7.56
C ARG A 87 8.48 6.23 7.29
N THR A 88 8.96 6.91 8.32
CA THR A 88 9.60 8.23 8.21
C THR A 88 11.05 8.10 8.69
N PRO A 89 11.93 9.10 8.49
CA PRO A 89 13.34 8.98 8.85
C PRO A 89 13.62 8.53 10.30
N ASN A 90 12.73 8.86 11.24
CA ASN A 90 12.92 8.58 12.67
C ASN A 90 11.81 7.73 13.29
N VAL A 91 10.78 7.34 12.53
CA VAL A 91 9.61 6.63 13.06
C VAL A 91 9.21 5.52 12.10
N THR A 92 8.93 4.34 12.63
CA THR A 92 8.32 3.23 11.91
C THR A 92 6.99 2.89 12.58
N ILE A 93 5.92 2.86 11.79
CA ILE A 93 4.57 2.51 12.23
C ILE A 93 4.23 1.18 11.57
N GLN A 94 3.97 0.15 12.38
CA GLN A 94 3.50 -1.14 11.90
C GLN A 94 2.02 -1.27 12.18
N VAL A 95 1.27 -1.62 11.14
CA VAL A 95 -0.19 -1.72 11.17
C VAL A 95 -0.57 -3.13 10.75
N ASN A 96 -1.65 -3.65 11.31
CA ASN A 96 -2.25 -4.86 10.79
C ASN A 96 -2.66 -4.61 9.32
N PRO A 97 -2.22 -5.43 8.35
CA PRO A 97 -2.57 -5.27 6.94
C PRO A 97 -4.08 -5.30 6.66
N ASP A 98 -4.88 -5.92 7.53
CA ASP A 98 -6.35 -5.92 7.43
C ASP A 98 -6.99 -4.65 7.98
N ARG A 99 -6.19 -3.77 8.61
CA ARG A 99 -6.64 -2.55 9.29
C ARG A 99 -5.91 -1.28 8.82
N THR A 100 -5.60 -1.20 7.52
CA THR A 100 -5.04 0.01 6.91
C THR A 100 -6.02 1.20 6.98
N ASP A 101 -7.31 0.94 7.24
CA ASP A 101 -8.34 1.93 7.56
C ASP A 101 -7.99 2.84 8.73
N LEU A 102 -7.23 2.33 9.71
CA LEU A 102 -6.87 3.04 10.94
C LEU A 102 -5.88 4.18 10.74
N VAL A 103 -5.16 4.19 9.61
CA VAL A 103 -4.10 5.16 9.34
C VAL A 103 -4.56 6.10 8.23
N ASN A 104 -4.53 7.39 8.54
CA ASN A 104 -4.95 8.48 7.68
C ASN A 104 -3.85 9.54 7.57
N THR A 105 -4.00 10.45 6.61
CA THR A 105 -3.18 11.66 6.53
C THR A 105 -4.03 12.89 6.79
N GLN A 106 -3.49 13.85 7.53
CA GLN A 106 -4.19 15.10 7.80
C GLN A 106 -3.18 16.24 7.92
N ILE A 107 -3.57 17.44 7.50
CA ILE A 107 -2.82 18.66 7.78
C ILE A 107 -3.22 19.18 9.16
N ILE A 108 -2.29 19.17 10.10
CA ILE A 108 -2.46 19.71 11.46
C ILE A 108 -1.55 20.93 11.57
N ASP A 109 -2.13 22.12 11.79
CA ASP A 109 -1.39 23.39 11.88
C ASP A 109 -0.46 23.67 10.67
N GLY A 110 -0.89 23.26 9.47
CA GLY A 110 -0.11 23.42 8.24
C GLY A 110 0.98 22.36 8.03
N VAL A 111 1.09 21.38 8.94
CA VAL A 111 2.07 20.29 8.86
C VAL A 111 1.35 19.00 8.44
N PRO A 112 1.83 18.30 7.40
CA PRO A 112 1.30 16.99 7.03
C PRO A 112 1.67 15.95 8.09
N CYS A 113 0.66 15.28 8.62
CA CYS A 113 0.77 14.30 9.69
C CYS A 113 0.15 12.97 9.28
N ILE A 114 0.75 11.88 9.76
CA ILE A 114 0.08 10.57 9.82
C ILE A 114 -0.77 10.55 11.08
N VAL A 115 -2.06 10.31 10.93
CA VAL A 115 -3.03 10.24 12.03
C VAL A 115 -3.50 8.79 12.17
N ILE A 116 -3.41 8.26 13.39
CA ILE A 116 -3.89 6.92 13.73
C ILE A 116 -5.03 7.08 14.71
N GLU A 117 -6.20 6.52 14.38
CA GLU A 117 -7.34 6.57 15.28
C GLU A 117 -7.08 5.73 16.54
N CYS A 118 -7.32 6.31 17.72
CA CYS A 118 -7.23 5.62 19.00
C CYS A 118 -8.64 5.22 19.48
N SER A 119 -9.21 4.17 18.90
CA SER A 119 -10.53 3.63 19.28
C SER A 119 -10.51 2.81 20.57
N ASP A 120 -9.34 2.29 20.97
CA ASP A 120 -9.17 1.27 22.00
C ASP A 120 -8.10 1.63 23.06
N GLU A 121 -7.66 0.65 23.85
CA GLU A 121 -6.58 0.79 24.82
C GLU A 121 -5.25 1.13 24.14
N VAL A 122 -4.69 2.29 24.47
CA VAL A 122 -3.38 2.72 23.99
C VAL A 122 -2.31 2.24 24.97
N GLU A 123 -1.24 1.61 24.46
CA GLU A 123 -0.09 1.20 25.25
C GLU A 123 1.19 1.90 24.76
N VAL A 124 1.93 2.48 25.70
CA VAL A 124 3.25 3.09 25.44
C VAL A 124 4.30 2.23 26.13
N ASN A 125 5.13 1.55 25.35
CA ASN A 125 6.16 0.63 25.87
C ASN A 125 5.58 -0.43 26.84
N GLY A 126 4.39 -0.95 26.54
CA GLY A 126 3.69 -1.92 27.38
C GLY A 126 2.98 -1.34 28.60
N ILE A 127 2.90 -0.01 28.72
CA ILE A 127 2.15 0.69 29.77
C ILE A 127 0.86 1.23 29.18
N ARG A 128 -0.27 0.77 29.70
CA ARG A 128 -1.59 1.32 29.35
C ARG A 128 -1.69 2.78 29.74
N VAL A 129 -2.05 3.62 28.79
CA VAL A 129 -2.31 5.04 29.02
C VAL A 129 -3.81 5.30 28.88
N ALA A 130 -4.35 6.15 29.75
CA ALA A 130 -5.74 6.59 29.62
C ALA A 130 -5.88 7.34 28.29
N ASN A 131 -6.85 6.94 27.47
CA ASN A 131 -7.08 7.57 26.18
C ASN A 131 -7.38 9.07 26.43
N PRO A 132 -6.64 10.01 25.84
CA PRO A 132 -6.98 11.42 25.94
C PRO A 132 -8.29 11.64 25.16
N MET A 133 -9.41 11.66 25.89
CA MET A 133 -10.70 12.10 25.36
C MET A 133 -10.68 13.58 25.00
#